data_AF-A0A9D6FEM3-F1
#
_entry.id   AF-A0A9D6FEM3-F1
#
_cell.length_a   1.000
_cell.length_b   1.000
_cell.length_c   1.000
_cell.angle_alpha   90.00
_cell.angle_beta   90.00
_cell.angle_gamma   90.00
#
_symmetry.space_group_name_H-M   'P 1'
#
loop_
_entity.id
_entity.type
_entity.pdbx_description
1 polymer ?
#
loop_
_entity_poly.entity_id
_entity_poly.type
_entity_poly.pdbx_seq_one_letter_code
_entity_poly.pdbx_strand_id
1 'polypeptide(L)'
;IEQGGAVPERRLPSPPQGVEAERQGADLPPTGIRLTLDARLMKNILRDGAVDDRLLGELAGKAHESELDRKNAVNAYLLAAVHEARADRIAEASRWAEQALLTDSFDRNALLLAAQIDLTRRQYNEALQHLLVAHSMNQDSPEVLTLLGDAYYFSKGAEQAVWYWKQAHALRPDAKLQERIERVEKEAAVERDLEQAESFHFVLSWRGSASRNSLGKEILEALEKIFRELEVALDFSPREPVSVILYGSEQFADITRAPRWAGAVNDGKIRVPVQGLTSLSDELSQVLKHELTHSFLYQITEGRCPTWFNEGMAQFHAGEPLDDFGPLLAQRYARSRQIPLQELEGSFRRLNTAQAFLAYGESLAAVQMIHDQYGSYQLPDLLRALHRGQSMTEALRSVLRMSYKDMDFEMAAYLARHYGK
;
A
#
# COMPACT_ATOMS: atom_id res chain seq x y z
N ILE A 1 26.04 2.23 -55.95
CA ILE A 1 25.09 3.15 -55.28
C ILE A 1 24.03 2.26 -54.68
N GLU A 2 24.28 1.79 -53.47
CA GLU A 2 23.37 0.95 -52.69
C GLU A 2 22.40 1.89 -51.95
N GLN A 3 21.10 1.65 -52.10
CA GLN A 3 20.08 2.29 -51.27
C GLN A 3 19.82 1.39 -50.07
N GLY A 4 20.23 1.85 -48.89
CA GLY A 4 19.92 1.25 -47.60
C GLY A 4 18.45 1.44 -47.27
N GLY A 5 17.72 0.32 -47.19
CA GLY A 5 16.37 0.26 -46.66
C GLY A 5 16.34 0.66 -45.19
N ALA A 6 15.28 1.37 -44.79
CA ALA A 6 15.04 1.78 -43.42
C ALA A 6 15.03 0.55 -42.48
N VAL A 7 15.81 0.65 -41.40
CA VAL A 7 15.77 -0.29 -40.29
C VAL A 7 14.37 -0.23 -39.68
N PRO A 8 13.66 -1.36 -39.49
CA PRO A 8 12.34 -1.34 -38.87
C PRO A 8 12.46 -0.82 -37.44
N GLU A 9 11.65 0.18 -37.08
CA GLU A 9 11.47 0.60 -35.70
C GLU A 9 11.05 -0.63 -34.88
N ARG A 10 11.94 -1.09 -34.01
CA ARG A 10 11.60 -2.08 -32.98
C ARG A 10 10.50 -1.47 -32.13
N ARG A 11 9.26 -1.98 -32.23
CA ARG A 11 8.21 -1.63 -31.28
C ARG A 11 8.75 -1.94 -29.89
N LEU A 12 8.75 -0.94 -29.01
CA LEU A 12 9.04 -1.14 -27.61
C LEU A 12 8.02 -2.14 -27.05
N PRO A 13 8.44 -3.08 -26.18
CA PRO A 13 7.51 -3.90 -25.42
C PRO A 13 6.52 -3.01 -24.67
N SER A 14 5.32 -3.51 -24.40
CA SER A 14 4.40 -2.84 -23.47
C SER A 14 5.06 -2.73 -22.09
N PRO A 15 4.77 -1.69 -21.30
CA PRO A 15 5.19 -1.62 -19.90
C PRO A 15 4.77 -2.89 -19.15
N PRO A 16 5.47 -3.26 -18.05
CA PRO A 16 5.10 -4.42 -17.24
C PRO A 16 3.61 -4.36 -16.84
N GLN A 17 3.04 -5.56 -16.65
CA GLN A 17 1.60 -5.77 -16.59
C GLN A 17 0.91 -5.23 -15.32
N GLY A 18 1.68 -4.78 -14.32
CA GLY A 18 1.16 -4.12 -13.13
C GLY A 18 0.67 -2.72 -13.44
N VAL A 19 -0.59 -2.42 -13.12
CA VAL A 19 -1.13 -1.07 -13.23
C VAL A 19 -1.07 -0.44 -11.84
N GLU A 20 -0.32 0.65 -11.70
CA GLU A 20 -0.27 1.44 -10.47
C GLU A 20 -1.71 1.77 -10.05
N ALA A 21 -2.19 1.15 -8.97
CA ALA A 21 -3.54 1.37 -8.47
C ALA A 21 -3.67 2.80 -7.95
N GLU A 22 -4.90 3.31 -7.95
CA GLU A 22 -5.12 4.65 -7.38
C GLU A 22 -4.90 4.47 -5.89
N ARG A 23 -4.02 5.27 -5.29
CA ARG A 23 -3.91 5.32 -3.82
C ARG A 23 -5.29 5.75 -3.32
N GLN A 24 -6.14 4.78 -2.99
CA GLN A 24 -7.31 4.97 -2.15
C GLN A 24 -6.75 5.11 -0.73
N GLY A 25 -5.97 6.17 -0.52
CA GLY A 25 -5.66 6.61 0.82
C GLY A 25 -6.99 7.03 1.43
N ALA A 26 -7.30 6.49 2.60
CA ALA A 26 -8.02 7.32 3.54
C ALA A 26 -7.14 8.57 3.70
N ASP A 27 -7.47 9.68 3.03
CA ASP A 27 -7.05 10.98 3.51
C ASP A 27 -7.35 10.93 5.01
N LEU A 28 -6.33 11.10 5.87
CA LEU A 28 -6.57 11.32 7.29
C LEU A 28 -7.67 12.37 7.34
N PRO A 29 -8.90 12.03 7.76
CA PRO A 29 -9.98 12.96 7.60
C PRO A 29 -9.59 14.22 8.36
N PRO A 30 -10.01 15.43 7.91
CA PRO A 30 -9.93 16.60 8.76
C PRO A 30 -10.63 16.21 10.05
N THR A 31 -9.85 15.95 11.10
CA THR A 31 -10.33 15.20 12.24
C THR A 31 -11.43 16.03 12.88
N GLY A 32 -12.68 15.63 12.63
CA GLY A 32 -13.87 16.17 13.31
C GLY A 32 -13.86 15.86 14.82
N ILE A 33 -12.76 15.26 15.30
CA ILE A 33 -12.41 15.06 16.70
C ILE A 33 -12.34 16.43 17.38
N ARG A 34 -13.39 16.74 18.14
CA ARG A 34 -13.38 17.89 19.04
C ARG A 34 -12.60 17.51 20.29
N LEU A 35 -11.36 17.99 20.37
CA LEU A 35 -10.54 17.91 21.57
C LEU A 35 -10.93 19.04 22.52
N THR A 36 -11.19 18.71 23.79
CA THR A 36 -11.40 19.70 24.85
C THR A 36 -10.17 19.74 25.73
N LEU A 37 -9.20 20.58 25.35
CA LEU A 37 -7.98 20.85 26.10
C LEU A 37 -7.79 22.36 26.28
N ASP A 38 -7.20 22.74 27.40
CA ASP A 38 -6.75 24.12 27.60
C ASP A 38 -5.66 24.49 26.57
N ALA A 39 -5.75 25.70 25.98
CA ALA A 39 -4.86 26.12 24.90
C ALA A 39 -3.39 26.22 25.33
N ARG A 40 -3.12 26.55 26.60
CA ARG A 40 -1.76 26.58 27.14
C ARG A 40 -1.21 25.16 27.27
N LEU A 41 -2.05 24.23 27.73
CA LEU A 41 -1.69 22.81 27.80
C LEU A 41 -1.38 22.25 26.39
N MET A 42 -2.21 22.54 25.39
CA MET A 42 -1.97 22.13 23.99
C MET A 42 -0.61 22.62 23.48
N LYS A 43 -0.27 23.89 23.73
CA LYS A 43 1.01 24.48 23.32
C LYS A 43 2.22 23.85 24.02
N ASN A 44 2.04 23.36 25.25
CA ASN A 44 3.10 22.69 25.98
C ASN A 44 3.29 21.25 25.50
N ILE A 45 2.20 20.56 25.11
CA ILE A 45 2.26 19.21 24.52
C ILE A 45 2.96 19.25 23.16
N LEU A 46 2.65 20.24 22.33
CA LEU A 46 3.26 20.45 21.01
C LEU A 46 4.29 21.58 21.07
N ARG A 47 5.51 21.24 21.51
CA ARG A 47 6.59 22.20 21.69
C ARG A 47 7.57 22.13 20.53
N ASP A 48 7.84 23.27 19.91
CA ASP A 48 8.83 23.42 18.84
C ASP A 48 8.59 22.44 17.66
N GLY A 49 7.32 22.10 17.39
CA GLY A 49 6.93 21.18 16.32
C GLY A 49 7.04 19.69 16.68
N ALA A 50 7.39 19.37 17.92
CA ALA A 50 7.51 18.01 18.44
C ALA A 50 6.54 17.76 19.60
N VAL A 51 6.21 16.49 19.81
CA VAL A 51 5.46 16.02 20.98
C VAL A 51 6.37 15.97 22.20
N ASP A 52 5.92 16.49 23.35
CA ASP A 52 6.61 16.37 24.64
C ASP A 52 6.19 15.07 25.36
N ASP A 53 6.91 13.98 25.07
CA ASP A 53 6.68 12.66 25.69
C ASP A 53 6.70 12.70 27.23
N ARG A 54 7.53 13.57 27.83
CA ARG A 54 7.64 13.69 29.28
C ARG A 54 6.37 14.27 29.88
N LEU A 55 5.84 15.34 29.29
CA LEU A 55 4.58 15.94 29.72
C LEU A 55 3.40 14.98 29.53
N LEU A 56 3.37 14.23 28.42
CA LEU A 56 2.35 13.19 28.23
C LEU A 56 2.40 12.12 29.32
N GLY A 57 3.61 11.67 29.69
CA GLY A 57 3.80 10.74 30.81
C GLY A 57 3.36 11.29 32.16
N GLU A 58 3.60 12.58 32.44
CA GLU A 58 3.13 13.24 33.65
C GLU A 58 1.60 13.32 33.73
N LEU A 59 0.93 13.64 32.62
CA LEU A 59 -0.53 13.68 32.54
C LEU A 59 -1.13 12.28 32.72
N ALA A 60 -0.56 11.27 32.07
CA ALA A 60 -1.00 9.89 32.21
C ALA A 60 -0.81 9.35 33.63
N GLY A 61 0.28 9.72 34.29
CA GLY A 61 0.52 9.38 35.70
C GLY A 61 -0.58 9.87 36.63
N LYS A 62 -1.27 10.96 36.29
CA LYS A 62 -2.38 11.55 37.06
C LYS A 62 -3.76 11.13 36.58
N ALA A 63 -3.86 10.36 35.50
CA ALA A 63 -5.15 10.03 34.87
C ALA A 63 -6.13 9.29 35.81
N HIS A 64 -5.63 8.66 36.89
CA HIS A 64 -6.45 7.97 37.88
C HIS A 64 -6.92 8.88 39.04
N GLU A 65 -6.44 10.12 39.13
CA GLU A 65 -6.75 11.04 40.24
C GLU A 65 -8.18 11.62 40.11
N SER A 66 -8.66 11.88 38.89
CA SER A 66 -10.03 12.35 38.63
C SER A 66 -10.50 12.06 37.21
N GLU A 67 -11.81 12.18 36.95
CA GLU A 67 -12.37 12.09 35.59
C GLU A 67 -11.81 13.18 34.67
N LEU A 68 -11.57 14.39 35.20
CA LEU A 68 -11.01 15.50 34.43
C LEU A 68 -9.55 15.20 34.03
N ASP A 69 -8.76 14.63 34.94
CA ASP A 69 -7.37 14.26 34.67
C ASP A 69 -7.29 13.13 33.65
N ARG A 70 -8.17 12.12 33.74
CA ARG A 70 -8.30 11.08 32.71
C ARG A 70 -8.59 11.70 31.33
N LYS A 71 -9.59 12.58 31.24
CA LYS A 71 -9.96 13.24 29.97
C LYS A 71 -8.83 14.11 29.42
N ASN A 72 -8.09 14.81 30.29
CA ASN A 72 -6.95 15.61 29.87
C ASN A 72 -5.82 14.73 29.32
N ALA A 73 -5.51 13.60 29.97
CA ALA A 73 -4.52 12.64 29.50
C ALA A 73 -4.91 12.03 28.14
N VAL A 74 -6.15 11.56 28.01
CA VAL A 74 -6.70 11.03 26.74
C VAL A 74 -6.59 12.08 25.64
N ASN A 75 -7.13 13.29 25.85
CA ASN A 75 -7.09 14.32 24.82
C ASN A 75 -5.65 14.74 24.45
N ALA A 76 -4.72 14.69 25.41
CA ALA A 76 -3.31 14.99 25.15
C ALA A 76 -2.66 13.94 24.23
N TYR A 77 -2.95 12.66 24.46
CA TYR A 77 -2.53 11.58 23.57
C TYR A 77 -3.18 11.70 22.18
N LEU A 78 -4.47 12.05 22.09
CA LEU A 78 -5.12 12.27 20.80
C LEU A 78 -4.50 13.46 20.04
N LEU A 79 -4.14 14.54 20.73
CA LEU A 79 -3.45 15.67 20.11
C LEU A 79 -2.10 15.25 19.53
N ALA A 80 -1.33 14.45 20.27
CA ALA A 80 -0.06 13.91 19.81
C ALA A 80 -0.27 12.98 18.61
N ALA A 81 -1.19 12.03 18.69
CA ALA A 81 -1.52 11.11 17.60
C ALA A 81 -1.90 11.85 16.31
N VAL A 82 -2.76 12.86 16.39
CA VAL A 82 -3.15 13.68 15.23
C VAL A 82 -1.97 14.47 14.67
N HIS A 83 -1.09 15.01 15.52
CA HIS A 83 0.11 15.72 15.09
C HIS A 83 1.06 14.80 14.32
N GLU A 84 1.34 13.62 14.86
CA GLU A 84 2.21 12.63 14.21
C GLU A 84 1.62 12.12 12.89
N ALA A 85 0.32 11.83 12.86
CA ALA A 85 -0.37 11.37 11.66
C ALA A 85 -0.29 12.42 10.53
N ARG A 86 -0.50 13.71 10.85
CA ARG A 86 -0.38 14.81 9.88
C ARG A 86 1.03 15.01 9.34
N ALA A 87 2.02 14.54 10.09
CA ALA A 87 3.41 14.56 9.68
C ALA A 87 3.87 13.23 9.05
N ASP A 88 2.91 12.36 8.68
CA ASP A 88 3.12 11.06 8.05
C ASP A 88 3.93 10.05 8.90
N ARG A 89 3.98 10.28 10.22
CA ARG A 89 4.61 9.42 11.22
C ARG A 89 3.56 8.49 11.83
N ILE A 90 3.07 7.57 11.00
CA ILE A 90 1.90 6.73 11.29
C ILE A 90 2.17 5.75 12.45
N ALA A 91 3.38 5.20 12.56
CA ALA A 91 3.75 4.34 13.69
C ALA A 91 3.67 5.07 15.04
N GLU A 92 4.19 6.29 15.12
CA GLU A 92 4.10 7.15 16.31
C GLU A 92 2.67 7.59 16.59
N ALA A 93 1.90 7.88 15.54
CA ALA A 93 0.47 8.17 15.67
C ALA A 93 -0.29 6.99 16.29
N SER A 94 -0.04 5.77 15.81
CA SER A 94 -0.63 4.53 16.35
C SER A 94 -0.28 4.36 17.82
N ARG A 95 1.00 4.53 18.18
CA ARG A 95 1.46 4.45 19.56
C ARG A 95 0.65 5.38 20.47
N TRP A 96 0.47 6.64 20.04
CA TRP A 96 -0.29 7.61 20.84
C TRP A 96 -1.78 7.32 20.90
N ALA A 97 -2.40 6.86 19.81
CA ALA A 97 -3.80 6.44 19.81
C ALA A 97 -4.02 5.25 20.76
N GLU A 98 -3.10 4.28 20.78
CA GLU A 98 -3.12 3.15 21.71
C GLU A 98 -2.96 3.61 23.17
N GLN A 99 -2.08 4.58 23.46
CA GLN A 99 -1.96 5.13 24.82
C GLN A 99 -3.25 5.83 25.27
N ALA A 100 -3.97 6.51 24.36
CA ALA A 100 -5.28 7.08 24.65
C ALA A 100 -6.29 5.98 25.05
N LEU A 101 -6.33 4.88 24.29
CA LEU A 101 -7.19 3.73 24.57
C LEU A 101 -6.81 2.96 25.85
N LEU A 102 -5.53 2.88 26.19
CA LEU A 102 -5.09 2.31 27.46
C LEU A 102 -5.51 3.18 28.66
N THR A 103 -5.64 4.50 28.45
CA THR A 103 -6.07 5.45 29.47
C THR A 103 -7.59 5.44 29.65
N ASP A 104 -8.35 5.35 28.56
CA ASP A 104 -9.80 5.18 28.55
C ASP A 104 -10.24 4.35 27.32
N SER A 105 -10.51 3.07 27.54
CA SER A 105 -10.79 2.10 26.47
C SER A 105 -12.13 2.30 25.76
N PHE A 106 -12.99 3.16 26.30
CA PHE A 106 -14.29 3.51 25.72
C PHE A 106 -14.34 4.98 25.28
N ASP A 107 -13.21 5.69 25.21
CA ASP A 107 -13.22 7.03 24.63
C ASP A 107 -13.50 6.96 23.12
N ARG A 108 -14.62 7.55 22.70
CA ARG A 108 -15.09 7.49 21.30
C ARG A 108 -14.09 8.14 20.33
N ASN A 109 -13.42 9.22 20.72
CA ASN A 109 -12.48 9.90 19.84
C ASN A 109 -11.19 9.07 19.68
N ALA A 110 -10.75 8.40 20.76
CA ALA A 110 -9.64 7.46 20.71
C ALA A 110 -9.93 6.25 19.82
N LEU A 111 -11.10 5.63 19.95
CA LEU A 111 -11.53 4.51 19.11
C LEU A 111 -11.57 4.91 17.62
N LEU A 112 -12.13 6.08 17.32
CA LEU A 112 -12.21 6.59 15.94
C LEU A 112 -10.84 6.91 15.34
N LEU A 113 -9.95 7.54 16.12
CA LEU A 113 -8.61 7.88 15.64
C LEU A 113 -7.76 6.63 15.43
N ALA A 114 -7.79 5.69 16.38
CA ALA A 114 -7.11 4.41 16.26
C ALA A 114 -7.59 3.66 15.00
N ALA A 115 -8.91 3.53 14.80
CA ALA A 115 -9.46 2.88 13.62
C ALA A 115 -9.02 3.54 12.29
N GLN A 116 -8.94 4.87 12.22
CA GLN A 116 -8.47 5.56 11.02
C GLN A 116 -6.98 5.31 10.75
N ILE A 117 -6.17 5.28 11.80
CA ILE A 117 -4.76 4.94 11.71
C ILE A 117 -4.61 3.49 11.24
N ASP A 118 -5.35 2.55 11.82
CA ASP A 118 -5.36 1.14 11.44
C ASP A 118 -5.77 0.95 9.97
N LEU A 119 -6.81 1.63 9.49
CA LEU A 119 -7.22 1.64 8.09
C LEU A 119 -6.09 2.14 7.17
N THR A 120 -5.38 3.20 7.57
CA THR A 120 -4.23 3.74 6.81
C THR A 120 -3.09 2.72 6.72
N ARG A 121 -2.88 1.95 7.79
CA ARG A 121 -1.89 0.86 7.90
C ARG A 121 -2.36 -0.44 7.25
N ARG A 122 -3.58 -0.48 6.69
CA ARG A 122 -4.25 -1.68 6.17
C ARG A 122 -4.43 -2.78 7.22
N GLN A 123 -4.60 -2.39 8.48
CA GLN A 123 -4.90 -3.23 9.64
C GLN A 123 -6.40 -3.30 9.85
N TYR A 124 -7.10 -3.97 8.92
CA TYR A 124 -8.56 -3.87 8.82
C TYR A 124 -9.28 -4.56 9.98
N ASN A 125 -8.77 -5.68 10.48
CA ASN A 125 -9.35 -6.36 11.63
C ASN A 125 -9.19 -5.54 12.92
N GLU A 126 -8.04 -4.91 13.16
CA GLU A 126 -7.84 -3.99 14.28
C GLU A 126 -8.78 -2.78 14.18
N ALA A 127 -8.90 -2.19 12.99
CA ALA A 127 -9.87 -1.13 12.74
C ALA A 127 -11.31 -1.59 13.08
N LEU A 128 -11.72 -2.79 12.64
CA LEU A 128 -13.02 -3.36 12.97
C LEU A 128 -13.22 -3.53 14.49
N GLN A 129 -12.21 -3.98 15.23
CA GLN A 129 -12.30 -4.12 16.69
C GLN A 129 -12.63 -2.78 17.35
N HIS A 130 -11.92 -1.71 16.98
CA HIS A 130 -12.17 -0.36 17.49
C HIS A 130 -13.55 0.17 17.06
N LEU A 131 -13.91 -0.01 15.79
CA LEU A 131 -15.15 0.52 15.22
C LEU A 131 -16.41 -0.17 15.75
N LEU A 132 -16.36 -1.48 16.00
CA LEU A 132 -17.49 -2.22 16.57
C LEU A 132 -17.78 -1.78 18.01
N VAL A 133 -16.74 -1.49 18.81
CA VAL A 133 -16.92 -0.87 20.14
C VAL A 133 -17.55 0.50 19.99
N ALA A 134 -17.02 1.37 19.12
CA ALA A 134 -17.58 2.70 18.90
C ALA A 134 -19.04 2.67 18.42
N HIS A 135 -19.39 1.71 17.55
CA HIS A 135 -20.74 1.49 17.06
C HIS A 135 -21.70 1.01 18.16
N SER A 136 -21.23 0.17 19.08
CA SER A 136 -22.03 -0.28 20.22
C SER A 136 -22.43 0.86 21.17
N MET A 137 -21.62 1.93 21.23
CA MET A 137 -21.88 3.11 22.05
C MET A 137 -22.88 4.07 21.40
N ASN A 138 -22.83 4.20 20.07
CA ASN A 138 -23.78 5.00 19.29
C ASN A 138 -23.96 4.38 17.90
N GLN A 139 -25.08 3.69 17.70
CA GLN A 139 -25.36 2.94 16.48
C GLN A 139 -25.60 3.88 15.28
N ASP A 140 -26.18 5.06 15.52
CA ASP A 140 -26.56 6.03 14.48
C ASP A 140 -25.47 7.08 14.25
N SER A 141 -24.22 6.65 14.15
CA SER A 141 -23.06 7.52 13.93
C SER A 141 -22.58 7.41 12.47
N PRO A 142 -22.87 8.39 11.59
CA PRO A 142 -22.50 8.33 10.17
C PRO A 142 -20.99 8.12 9.94
N GLU A 143 -20.14 8.71 10.79
CA GLU A 143 -18.68 8.55 10.70
C GLU A 143 -18.25 7.11 11.00
N VAL A 144 -18.83 6.49 12.03
CA VAL A 144 -18.49 5.11 12.44
C VAL A 144 -18.97 4.14 11.37
N LEU A 145 -20.19 4.32 10.86
CA LEU A 145 -20.75 3.50 9.79
C LEU A 145 -19.92 3.64 8.50
N THR A 146 -19.45 4.85 8.18
CA THR A 146 -18.58 5.05 7.02
C THR A 146 -17.27 4.26 7.14
N LEU A 147 -16.61 4.37 8.30
CA LEU A 147 -15.35 3.67 8.56
C LEU A 147 -15.54 2.15 8.70
N LEU A 148 -16.67 1.67 9.23
CA LEU A 148 -17.02 0.25 9.24
C LEU A 148 -17.13 -0.26 7.81
N GLY A 149 -17.80 0.49 6.92
CA GLY A 149 -17.86 0.14 5.52
C GLY A 149 -16.48 0.09 4.87
N ASP A 150 -15.57 1.01 5.22
CA ASP A 150 -14.18 1.02 4.75
C ASP A 150 -13.41 -0.23 5.19
N ALA A 151 -13.51 -0.59 6.46
CA ALA A 151 -12.83 -1.75 7.01
C ALA A 151 -13.39 -3.06 6.44
N TYR A 152 -14.72 -3.18 6.34
CA TYR A 152 -15.36 -4.36 5.75
C TYR A 152 -15.04 -4.53 4.26
N TYR A 153 -14.94 -3.43 3.50
CA TYR A 153 -14.65 -3.49 2.08
C TYR A 153 -13.37 -4.27 1.78
N PHE A 154 -12.33 -4.07 2.58
CA PHE A 154 -11.03 -4.75 2.39
C PHE A 154 -10.90 -6.09 3.12
N SER A 155 -11.58 -6.26 4.26
CA SER A 155 -11.46 -7.47 5.10
C SER A 155 -12.46 -8.58 4.76
N LYS A 156 -13.74 -8.23 4.51
CA LYS A 156 -14.83 -9.21 4.34
C LYS A 156 -15.56 -9.13 3.00
N GLY A 157 -15.38 -8.04 2.25
CA GLY A 157 -15.89 -7.89 0.88
C GLY A 157 -16.87 -6.73 0.69
N ALA A 158 -17.32 -6.57 -0.55
CA ALA A 158 -18.07 -5.40 -0.99
C ALA A 158 -19.50 -5.31 -0.44
N GLU A 159 -20.16 -6.43 -0.12
CA GLU A 159 -21.58 -6.44 0.28
C GLU A 159 -21.81 -5.78 1.65
N GLN A 160 -21.06 -6.20 2.66
CA GLN A 160 -21.12 -5.61 4.01
C GLN A 160 -20.71 -4.14 3.98
N ALA A 161 -19.71 -3.79 3.17
CA ALA A 161 -19.27 -2.41 3.01
C ALA A 161 -20.41 -1.50 2.53
N VAL A 162 -21.09 -1.91 1.44
CA VAL A 162 -22.24 -1.19 0.88
C VAL A 162 -23.38 -1.08 1.89
N TRP A 163 -23.63 -2.12 2.69
CA TRP A 163 -24.66 -2.08 3.72
C TRP A 163 -24.41 -0.96 4.73
N TYR A 164 -23.21 -0.89 5.30
CA TYR A 164 -22.83 0.15 6.26
C TYR A 164 -22.80 1.55 5.63
N TRP A 165 -22.25 1.69 4.42
CA TRP A 165 -22.22 2.99 3.72
C TRP A 165 -23.62 3.52 3.39
N LYS A 166 -24.57 2.66 3.01
CA LYS A 166 -25.96 3.08 2.79
C LYS A 166 -26.62 3.60 4.06
N GLN A 167 -26.37 2.97 5.21
CA GLN A 167 -26.84 3.46 6.50
C GLN A 167 -26.22 4.82 6.84
N ALA A 168 -24.91 4.96 6.65
CA ALA A 168 -24.21 6.23 6.85
C ALA A 168 -24.79 7.35 5.97
N HIS A 169 -24.99 7.08 4.67
CA HIS A 169 -25.55 8.04 3.70
C HIS A 169 -27.00 8.41 4.04
N ALA A 170 -27.82 7.46 4.52
CA ALA A 170 -29.19 7.73 4.94
C ALA A 170 -29.26 8.67 6.15
N LEU A 171 -28.31 8.55 7.09
CA LEU A 171 -28.22 9.45 8.25
C LEU A 171 -27.61 10.82 7.89
N ARG A 172 -26.65 10.84 6.96
CA ARG A 172 -26.01 12.06 6.47
C ARG A 172 -25.68 11.92 4.98
N PRO A 173 -26.52 12.48 4.10
CA PRO A 173 -26.26 12.43 2.67
C PRO A 173 -24.92 13.07 2.29
N ASP A 174 -24.10 12.30 1.59
CA ASP A 174 -22.78 12.71 1.10
C ASP A 174 -22.62 12.22 -0.35
N ALA A 175 -22.29 13.14 -1.26
CA ALA A 175 -22.21 12.87 -2.69
C ALA A 175 -21.02 11.97 -3.06
N LYS A 176 -19.89 12.09 -2.36
CA LYS A 176 -18.72 11.23 -2.60
C LYS A 176 -18.99 9.81 -2.11
N LEU A 177 -19.65 9.68 -0.96
CA LEU A 177 -20.07 8.39 -0.44
C LEU A 177 -21.10 7.73 -1.36
N GLN A 178 -22.03 8.50 -1.92
CA GLN A 178 -23.00 8.00 -2.89
C GLN A 178 -22.31 7.45 -4.15
N GLU A 179 -21.37 8.20 -4.73
CA GLU A 179 -20.59 7.72 -5.89
C GLU A 179 -19.82 6.43 -5.56
N ARG A 180 -19.25 6.34 -4.36
CA ARG A 180 -18.57 5.13 -3.89
C ARG A 180 -19.52 3.95 -3.74
N ILE A 181 -20.72 4.17 -3.18
CA ILE A 181 -21.77 3.13 -3.07
C ILE A 181 -22.12 2.62 -4.47
N GLU A 182 -22.44 3.50 -5.41
CA GLU A 182 -22.83 3.11 -6.78
C GLU A 182 -21.72 2.34 -7.51
N ARG A 183 -20.45 2.70 -7.28
CA ARG A 183 -19.30 1.98 -7.81
C ARG A 183 -19.18 0.58 -7.24
N VAL A 184 -19.25 0.45 -5.91
CA VAL A 184 -19.00 -0.82 -5.21
C VAL A 184 -20.23 -1.73 -5.21
N GLU A 185 -21.43 -1.23 -5.43
CA GLU A 185 -22.62 -2.06 -5.65
C GLU A 185 -22.50 -2.99 -6.85
N LYS A 186 -21.86 -2.52 -7.93
CA LYS A 186 -21.57 -3.35 -9.10
C LYS A 186 -20.58 -4.47 -8.75
N GLU A 187 -19.57 -4.15 -7.96
CA GLU A 187 -18.60 -5.13 -7.44
C GLU A 187 -19.28 -6.16 -6.55
N ALA A 188 -20.09 -5.72 -5.57
CA ALA A 188 -20.84 -6.59 -4.67
C ALA A 188 -21.79 -7.54 -5.42
N ALA A 189 -22.44 -7.06 -6.48
CA ALA A 189 -23.30 -7.90 -7.32
C ALA A 189 -22.53 -9.02 -8.04
N VAL A 190 -21.29 -8.76 -8.46
CA VAL A 190 -20.41 -9.78 -9.05
C VAL A 190 -19.87 -10.74 -7.98
N GLU A 191 -19.46 -10.19 -6.83
CA GLU A 191 -18.84 -10.94 -5.74
C GLU A 191 -19.81 -11.91 -5.05
N ARG A 192 -21.11 -11.59 -4.99
CA ARG A 192 -22.13 -12.43 -4.34
C ARG A 192 -22.21 -13.86 -4.91
N ASP A 193 -21.92 -14.01 -6.21
CA ASP A 193 -21.99 -15.30 -6.89
C ASP A 193 -20.63 -16.03 -6.93
N LEU A 194 -19.62 -15.54 -6.21
CA LEU A 194 -18.30 -16.17 -6.14
C LEU A 194 -18.24 -17.24 -5.05
N GLU A 195 -17.56 -18.33 -5.37
CA GLU A 195 -17.07 -19.28 -4.38
C GLU A 195 -15.84 -18.68 -3.66
N GLN A 196 -15.65 -19.06 -2.41
CA GLN A 196 -14.52 -18.62 -1.59
C GLN A 196 -13.73 -19.78 -1.01
N ALA A 197 -12.42 -19.57 -0.86
CA ALA A 197 -11.52 -20.41 -0.09
C ALA A 197 -10.60 -19.53 0.74
N GLU A 198 -10.29 -19.98 1.95
CA GLU A 198 -9.40 -19.27 2.86
C GLU A 198 -8.17 -20.13 3.15
N SER A 199 -7.05 -19.45 3.32
CA SER A 199 -5.83 -19.99 3.92
C SER A 199 -5.41 -19.10 5.10
N PHE A 200 -4.23 -19.31 5.66
CA PHE A 200 -3.79 -18.51 6.80
C PHE A 200 -3.57 -17.04 6.41
N HIS A 201 -3.04 -16.78 5.20
CA HIS A 201 -2.70 -15.43 4.75
C HIS A 201 -3.63 -14.86 3.67
N PHE A 202 -4.59 -15.63 3.15
CA PHE A 202 -5.39 -15.21 2.00
C PHE A 202 -6.87 -15.59 2.11
N VAL A 203 -7.70 -14.72 1.53
CA VAL A 203 -9.10 -15.01 1.21
C VAL A 203 -9.23 -14.94 -0.32
N LEU A 204 -9.43 -16.08 -0.98
CA LEU A 204 -9.55 -16.19 -2.42
C LEU A 204 -11.01 -16.31 -2.84
N SER A 205 -11.47 -15.46 -3.76
CA SER A 205 -12.82 -15.49 -4.33
C SER A 205 -12.79 -15.70 -5.86
N TRP A 206 -13.62 -16.60 -6.40
CA TRP A 206 -13.70 -16.88 -7.84
C TRP A 206 -15.09 -17.38 -8.27
N ARG A 207 -15.42 -17.31 -9.56
CA ARG A 207 -16.71 -17.83 -10.05
C ARG A 207 -16.66 -19.36 -10.19
N GLY A 208 -17.53 -20.06 -9.46
CA GLY A 208 -17.60 -21.52 -9.42
C GLY A 208 -17.72 -22.20 -10.80
N SER A 209 -16.83 -23.15 -11.07
CA SER A 209 -16.94 -24.17 -12.12
C SER A 209 -15.86 -25.24 -11.89
N ALA A 210 -16.10 -26.49 -12.29
CA ALA A 210 -15.18 -27.61 -11.98
C ALA A 210 -13.71 -27.33 -12.35
N SER A 211 -13.45 -26.73 -13.52
CA SER A 211 -12.09 -26.36 -13.97
C SER A 211 -11.50 -25.14 -13.25
N ARG A 212 -12.34 -24.24 -12.73
CA ARG A 212 -11.87 -23.09 -11.92
C ARG A 212 -11.60 -23.49 -10.47
N ASN A 213 -12.21 -24.56 -9.99
CA ASN A 213 -12.01 -25.03 -8.62
C ASN A 213 -10.63 -25.70 -8.43
N SER A 214 -10.06 -26.32 -9.49
CA SER A 214 -8.65 -26.75 -9.48
C SER A 214 -7.71 -25.55 -9.55
N LEU A 215 -7.94 -24.63 -10.48
CA LEU A 215 -7.14 -23.41 -10.64
C LEU A 215 -7.11 -22.56 -9.35
N GLY A 216 -8.25 -22.37 -8.69
CA GLY A 216 -8.32 -21.62 -7.44
C GLY A 216 -7.46 -22.23 -6.33
N LYS A 217 -7.42 -23.56 -6.22
CA LYS A 217 -6.53 -24.25 -5.27
C LYS A 217 -5.06 -24.07 -5.62
N GLU A 218 -4.71 -24.23 -6.91
CA GLU A 218 -3.33 -24.01 -7.39
C GLU A 218 -2.85 -22.58 -7.10
N ILE A 219 -3.71 -21.58 -7.35
CA ILE A 219 -3.43 -20.17 -7.04
C ILE A 219 -3.24 -19.97 -5.54
N LEU A 220 -4.11 -20.53 -4.69
CA LEU A 220 -4.02 -20.37 -3.24
C LEU A 220 -2.74 -21.01 -2.68
N GLU A 221 -2.37 -22.20 -3.17
CA GLU A 221 -1.13 -22.88 -2.79
C GLU A 221 0.12 -22.09 -3.25
N ALA A 222 0.08 -21.52 -4.45
CA ALA A 222 1.15 -20.68 -4.97
C ALA A 222 1.30 -19.38 -4.17
N LEU A 223 0.19 -18.71 -3.85
CA LEU A 223 0.19 -17.51 -3.00
C LEU A 223 0.82 -17.78 -1.63
N GLU A 224 0.47 -18.88 -0.98
CA GLU A 224 1.07 -19.28 0.30
C GLU A 224 2.57 -19.57 0.17
N LYS A 225 3.01 -20.17 -0.94
CA LYS A 225 4.45 -20.36 -1.21
C LYS A 225 5.16 -19.02 -1.41
N ILE A 226 4.60 -18.14 -2.24
CA ILE A 226 5.16 -16.82 -2.52
C ILE A 226 5.21 -15.99 -1.23
N PHE A 227 4.18 -16.05 -0.38
CA PHE A 227 4.16 -15.36 0.90
C PHE A 227 5.36 -15.74 1.77
N ARG A 228 5.64 -17.04 1.93
CA ARG A 228 6.81 -17.51 2.69
C ARG A 228 8.14 -17.07 2.08
N GLU A 229 8.23 -17.04 0.75
CA GLU A 229 9.43 -16.54 0.07
C GLU A 229 9.66 -15.04 0.35
N LEU A 230 8.60 -14.22 0.29
CA LEU A 230 8.66 -12.79 0.58
C LEU A 230 8.91 -12.52 2.06
N GLU A 231 8.32 -13.29 2.97
CA GLU A 231 8.54 -13.18 4.40
C GLU A 231 10.02 -13.33 4.76
N VAL A 232 10.68 -14.34 4.20
CA VAL A 232 12.11 -14.56 4.39
C VAL A 232 12.94 -13.46 3.71
N ALA A 233 12.58 -13.07 2.48
CA ALA A 233 13.37 -12.10 1.72
C ALA A 233 13.30 -10.67 2.28
N LEU A 234 12.16 -10.31 2.90
CA LEU A 234 11.89 -8.97 3.42
C LEU A 234 12.02 -8.88 4.95
N ASP A 235 12.25 -10.00 5.64
CA ASP A 235 12.29 -10.09 7.11
C ASP A 235 11.05 -9.46 7.77
N PHE A 236 9.88 -9.74 7.19
CA PHE A 236 8.61 -9.14 7.59
C PHE A 236 7.44 -10.06 7.28
N SER A 237 6.48 -10.15 8.21
CA SER A 237 5.27 -10.98 8.06
C SER A 237 4.01 -10.11 8.21
N PRO A 238 3.25 -9.87 7.12
CA PRO A 238 1.93 -9.26 7.18
C PRO A 238 0.99 -9.98 8.17
N ARG A 239 0.24 -9.21 8.96
CA ARG A 239 -0.70 -9.77 9.94
C ARG A 239 -2.09 -10.02 9.38
N GLU A 240 -2.49 -9.18 8.44
CA GLU A 240 -3.83 -9.22 7.85
C GLU A 240 -3.87 -10.12 6.61
N PRO A 241 -4.89 -10.97 6.46
CA PRO A 241 -5.10 -11.73 5.25
C PRO A 241 -5.29 -10.81 4.04
N VAL A 242 -4.71 -11.18 2.90
CA VAL A 242 -4.86 -10.46 1.64
C VAL A 242 -6.04 -11.03 0.85
N SER A 243 -7.00 -10.18 0.52
CA SER A 243 -8.11 -10.56 -0.37
C SER A 243 -7.62 -10.70 -1.80
N VAL A 244 -7.88 -11.85 -2.43
CA VAL A 244 -7.56 -12.13 -3.83
C VAL A 244 -8.84 -12.48 -4.59
N ILE A 245 -9.11 -11.80 -5.70
CA ILE A 245 -10.36 -11.97 -6.46
C ILE A 245 -10.05 -12.29 -7.92
N LEU A 246 -10.57 -13.41 -8.39
CA LEU A 246 -10.40 -13.89 -9.76
C LEU A 246 -11.59 -13.51 -10.62
N TYR A 247 -11.34 -12.72 -11.67
CA TYR A 247 -12.34 -12.20 -12.60
C TYR A 247 -12.23 -12.81 -13.99
N GLY A 248 -13.33 -12.83 -14.75
CA GLY A 248 -13.25 -12.88 -16.21
C GLY A 248 -12.73 -11.56 -16.79
N SER A 249 -12.10 -11.56 -17.97
CA SER A 249 -11.41 -10.38 -18.52
C SER A 249 -12.31 -9.15 -18.71
N GLU A 250 -13.58 -9.33 -19.10
CA GLU A 250 -14.52 -8.20 -19.24
C GLU A 250 -14.88 -7.61 -17.87
N GLN A 251 -15.19 -8.47 -16.89
CA GLN A 251 -15.49 -8.04 -15.52
C GLN A 251 -14.30 -7.35 -14.87
N PHE A 252 -13.09 -7.86 -15.09
CA PHE A 252 -11.86 -7.25 -14.60
C PHE A 252 -11.72 -5.81 -15.09
N ALA A 253 -11.83 -5.59 -16.40
CA ALA A 253 -11.73 -4.25 -16.98
C ALA A 253 -12.86 -3.32 -16.49
N ASP A 254 -14.09 -3.83 -16.37
CA ASP A 254 -15.25 -3.03 -15.93
C ASP A 254 -15.16 -2.61 -14.45
N ILE A 255 -14.69 -3.50 -13.57
CA ILE A 255 -14.57 -3.25 -12.13
C ILE A 255 -13.35 -2.39 -11.81
N THR A 256 -12.18 -2.72 -12.37
CA THR A 256 -10.91 -2.06 -12.03
C THR A 256 -10.68 -0.78 -12.82
N ARG A 257 -11.35 -0.62 -13.97
CA ARG A 257 -11.02 0.38 -15.01
C ARG A 257 -9.58 0.30 -15.50
N ALA A 258 -8.87 -0.79 -15.21
CA ALA A 258 -7.51 -1.01 -15.70
C ALA A 258 -7.53 -1.28 -17.22
N PRO A 259 -6.47 -0.89 -17.94
CA PRO A 259 -6.29 -1.30 -19.32
C PRO A 259 -6.36 -2.82 -19.47
N ARG A 260 -6.90 -3.32 -20.59
CA ARG A 260 -7.05 -4.77 -20.84
C ARG A 260 -5.75 -5.56 -20.85
N TRP A 261 -4.60 -4.89 -21.00
CA TRP A 261 -3.27 -5.51 -20.95
C TRP A 261 -2.76 -5.72 -19.53
N ALA A 262 -3.44 -5.17 -18.52
CA ALA A 262 -3.07 -5.33 -17.12
C ALA A 262 -3.22 -6.80 -16.69
N GLY A 263 -2.14 -7.34 -16.14
CA GLY A 263 -2.06 -8.74 -15.70
C GLY A 263 -2.68 -8.96 -14.33
N ALA A 264 -2.73 -7.91 -13.51
CA ALA A 264 -3.45 -7.84 -12.24
C ALA A 264 -3.50 -6.37 -11.75
N VAL A 265 -4.23 -6.13 -10.67
CA VAL A 265 -4.23 -4.85 -9.93
C VAL A 265 -4.19 -5.13 -8.44
N ASN A 266 -3.31 -4.43 -7.72
CA ASN A 266 -3.32 -4.37 -6.26
C ASN A 266 -3.85 -3.02 -5.76
N ASP A 267 -5.11 -2.97 -5.33
CA ASP A 267 -5.76 -1.80 -4.74
C ASP A 267 -5.89 -1.89 -3.21
N GLY A 268 -5.15 -2.81 -2.58
CA GLY A 268 -5.44 -3.32 -1.23
C GLY A 268 -6.10 -4.70 -1.28
N LYS A 269 -6.71 -5.06 -2.40
CA LYS A 269 -7.02 -6.43 -2.83
C LYS A 269 -6.20 -6.77 -4.07
N ILE A 270 -5.85 -8.03 -4.26
CA ILE A 270 -5.22 -8.49 -5.51
C ILE A 270 -6.33 -8.95 -6.45
N ARG A 271 -6.52 -8.27 -7.57
CA ARG A 271 -7.54 -8.60 -8.57
C ARG A 271 -6.87 -9.15 -9.82
N VAL A 272 -7.31 -10.32 -10.28
CA VAL A 272 -6.63 -11.08 -11.33
C VAL A 272 -7.61 -11.50 -12.42
N PRO A 273 -7.37 -11.15 -13.71
CA PRO A 273 -8.11 -11.72 -14.82
C PRO A 273 -7.63 -13.15 -15.11
N VAL A 274 -8.52 -14.15 -14.98
CA VAL A 274 -8.19 -15.58 -15.20
C VAL A 274 -8.93 -16.22 -16.38
N GLN A 275 -9.48 -15.40 -17.28
CA GLN A 275 -10.27 -15.91 -18.40
C GLN A 275 -9.44 -16.83 -19.31
N GLY A 276 -9.94 -18.03 -19.55
CA GLY A 276 -9.29 -19.01 -20.42
C GLY A 276 -8.17 -19.82 -19.75
N LEU A 277 -7.84 -19.54 -18.49
CA LEU A 277 -6.88 -20.33 -17.71
C LEU A 277 -7.59 -21.52 -17.05
N THR A 278 -6.96 -22.68 -17.12
CA THR A 278 -7.40 -23.93 -16.47
C THR A 278 -6.42 -24.45 -15.44
N SER A 279 -5.20 -23.92 -15.43
CA SER A 279 -4.12 -24.22 -14.49
C SER A 279 -3.27 -22.97 -14.27
N LEU A 280 -2.53 -22.93 -13.18
CA LEU A 280 -1.57 -21.87 -12.90
C LEU A 280 -0.42 -21.94 -13.92
N SER A 281 -0.15 -20.82 -14.60
CA SER A 281 1.04 -20.68 -15.45
C SER A 281 2.17 -19.99 -14.69
N ASP A 282 3.40 -20.15 -15.18
CA ASP A 282 4.57 -19.47 -14.61
C ASP A 282 4.40 -17.94 -14.68
N GLU A 283 3.85 -17.42 -15.78
CA GLU A 283 3.58 -15.99 -15.96
C GLU A 283 2.57 -15.48 -14.93
N LEU A 284 1.48 -16.22 -14.69
CA LEU A 284 0.52 -15.84 -13.66
C LEU A 284 1.15 -15.91 -12.26
N SER A 285 1.97 -16.92 -11.98
CA SER A 285 2.69 -16.99 -10.71
C SER A 285 3.63 -15.81 -10.50
N GLN A 286 4.30 -15.33 -11.55
CA GLN A 286 5.14 -14.13 -11.50
C GLN A 286 4.32 -12.87 -11.23
N VAL A 287 3.19 -12.70 -11.92
CA VAL A 287 2.26 -11.58 -11.70
C VAL A 287 1.74 -11.58 -10.25
N LEU A 288 1.32 -12.73 -9.73
CA LEU A 288 0.88 -12.85 -8.33
C LEU A 288 1.99 -12.45 -7.34
N LYS A 289 3.24 -12.81 -7.64
CA LYS A 289 4.39 -12.42 -6.81
C LYS A 289 4.69 -10.92 -6.89
N HIS A 290 4.60 -10.33 -8.07
CA HIS A 290 4.71 -8.89 -8.28
C HIS A 290 3.66 -8.16 -7.43
N GLU A 291 2.38 -8.51 -7.58
CA GLU A 291 1.29 -7.86 -6.85
C GLU A 291 1.37 -8.09 -5.34
N LEU A 292 1.73 -9.29 -4.89
CA LEU A 292 1.87 -9.56 -3.46
C LEU A 292 3.05 -8.77 -2.85
N THR A 293 4.12 -8.54 -3.61
CA THR A 293 5.24 -7.71 -3.17
C THR A 293 4.76 -6.29 -2.83
N HIS A 294 3.90 -5.68 -3.65
CA HIS A 294 3.30 -4.37 -3.35
C HIS A 294 2.58 -4.35 -1.99
N SER A 295 1.86 -5.42 -1.64
CA SER A 295 1.20 -5.53 -0.32
C SER A 295 2.19 -5.55 0.84
N PHE A 296 3.29 -6.30 0.71
CA PHE A 296 4.35 -6.33 1.73
C PHE A 296 5.01 -4.95 1.87
N LEU A 297 5.39 -4.33 0.76
CA LEU A 297 6.07 -3.04 0.76
C LEU A 297 5.21 -1.93 1.36
N TYR A 298 3.90 -1.94 1.06
CA TYR A 298 2.96 -1.01 1.69
C TYR A 298 2.92 -1.21 3.21
N GLN A 299 2.79 -2.44 3.71
CA GLN A 299 2.70 -2.70 5.15
C GLN A 299 4.01 -2.41 5.89
N ILE A 300 5.17 -2.68 5.28
CA ILE A 300 6.47 -2.36 5.87
C ILE A 300 6.65 -0.84 5.96
N THR A 301 6.39 -0.12 4.87
CA THR A 301 6.70 1.32 4.76
C THR A 301 5.54 2.22 5.15
N GLU A 302 4.38 1.66 5.47
CA GLU A 302 3.12 2.38 5.72
C GLU A 302 2.77 3.34 4.56
N GLY A 303 3.03 2.91 3.31
CA GLY A 303 2.75 3.70 2.10
C GLY A 303 3.80 4.76 1.73
N ARG A 304 4.92 4.84 2.47
CA ARG A 304 6.02 5.80 2.23
C ARG A 304 7.02 5.37 1.15
N CYS A 305 6.91 4.15 0.62
CA CYS A 305 7.80 3.67 -0.44
C CYS A 305 7.67 4.53 -1.72
N PRO A 306 8.77 5.10 -2.24
CA PRO A 306 8.75 5.84 -3.51
C PRO A 306 8.47 4.89 -4.67
N THR A 307 7.81 5.40 -5.71
CA THR A 307 7.27 4.57 -6.81
C THR A 307 8.34 3.73 -7.49
N TRP A 308 9.50 4.30 -7.83
CA TRP A 308 10.60 3.55 -8.44
C TRP A 308 11.08 2.37 -7.57
N PHE A 309 11.18 2.57 -6.25
CA PHE A 309 11.67 1.50 -5.38
C PHE A 309 10.61 0.43 -5.19
N ASN A 310 9.34 0.82 -5.10
CA ASN A 310 8.20 -0.07 -5.01
C ASN A 310 8.11 -1.00 -6.24
N GLU A 311 8.09 -0.40 -7.44
CA GLU A 311 8.03 -1.14 -8.70
C GLU A 311 9.30 -1.94 -8.99
N GLY A 312 10.47 -1.41 -8.64
CA GLY A 312 11.74 -2.13 -8.78
C GLY A 312 11.79 -3.38 -7.91
N MET A 313 11.33 -3.29 -6.66
CA MET A 313 11.26 -4.43 -5.73
C MET A 313 10.22 -5.47 -6.19
N ALA A 314 9.06 -5.04 -6.68
CA ALA A 314 8.04 -5.93 -7.21
C ALA A 314 8.54 -6.72 -8.43
N GLN A 315 9.14 -6.04 -9.42
CA GLN A 315 9.75 -6.69 -10.59
C GLN A 315 10.91 -7.62 -10.18
N PHE A 316 11.77 -7.18 -9.25
CA PHE A 316 12.90 -7.97 -8.78
C PHE A 316 12.47 -9.28 -8.11
N HIS A 317 11.50 -9.22 -7.18
CA HIS A 317 11.01 -10.41 -6.50
C HIS A 317 10.20 -11.33 -7.42
N ALA A 318 9.47 -10.77 -8.39
CA ALA A 318 8.80 -11.53 -9.45
C ALA A 318 9.78 -12.26 -10.38
N GLY A 319 11.06 -11.90 -10.37
CA GLY A 319 12.09 -12.50 -11.21
C GLY A 319 12.07 -11.99 -12.65
N GLU A 320 11.61 -10.76 -12.85
CA GLU A 320 11.58 -10.14 -14.18
C GLU A 320 13.01 -9.91 -14.71
N PRO A 321 13.28 -10.27 -15.98
CA PRO A 321 14.62 -10.15 -16.55
C PRO A 321 14.92 -8.70 -16.89
N LEU A 322 16.13 -8.24 -16.54
CA LEU A 322 16.59 -6.93 -16.97
C LEU A 322 17.05 -6.91 -18.44
N ASP A 323 17.23 -8.08 -19.07
CA ASP A 323 17.68 -8.22 -20.47
C ASP A 323 16.83 -7.41 -21.47
N ASP A 324 15.54 -7.25 -21.21
CA ASP A 324 14.61 -6.48 -22.06
C ASP A 324 14.88 -4.97 -22.00
N PHE A 325 15.46 -4.47 -20.91
CA PHE A 325 15.76 -3.05 -20.67
C PHE A 325 17.25 -2.73 -20.79
N GLY A 326 18.10 -3.64 -20.32
CA GLY A 326 19.52 -3.44 -20.03
C GLY A 326 20.31 -2.77 -21.15
N PRO A 327 20.27 -3.28 -22.41
CA PRO A 327 20.98 -2.66 -23.53
C PRO A 327 20.52 -1.23 -23.83
N LEU A 328 19.21 -0.96 -23.74
CA LEU A 328 18.67 0.38 -23.95
C LEU A 328 19.10 1.31 -22.81
N LEU A 329 19.00 0.86 -21.56
CA LEU A 329 19.40 1.64 -20.39
C LEU A 329 20.91 1.95 -20.41
N ALA A 330 21.76 0.97 -20.72
CA ALA A 330 23.20 1.18 -20.87
C ALA A 330 23.51 2.28 -21.89
N GLN A 331 22.84 2.27 -23.06
CA GLN A 331 23.00 3.33 -24.05
C GLN A 331 22.55 4.71 -23.53
N ARG A 332 21.45 4.77 -22.76
CA ARG A 332 20.91 6.03 -22.23
C ARG A 332 21.78 6.62 -21.14
N TYR A 333 22.21 5.82 -20.17
CA TYR A 333 23.14 6.26 -19.11
C TYR A 333 24.47 6.72 -19.69
N ALA A 334 25.02 6.02 -20.70
CA ALA A 334 26.24 6.44 -21.40
C ALA A 334 26.11 7.80 -22.11
N ARG A 335 24.88 8.25 -22.40
CA ARG A 335 24.58 9.54 -23.05
C ARG A 335 23.98 10.56 -22.09
N SER A 336 23.92 10.27 -20.80
CA SER A 336 23.26 11.09 -19.77
C SER A 336 21.80 11.41 -20.14
N ARG A 337 21.06 10.41 -20.65
CA ARG A 337 19.65 10.51 -21.07
C ARG A 337 18.71 9.66 -20.21
N GLN A 338 19.16 9.15 -19.07
CA GLN A 338 18.30 8.49 -18.08
C GLN A 338 17.26 9.47 -17.51
N ILE A 339 16.20 8.92 -16.90
CA ILE A 339 15.35 9.73 -16.02
C ILE A 339 16.04 9.73 -14.64
N PRO A 340 16.23 10.89 -13.99
CA PRO A 340 16.78 10.89 -12.64
C PRO A 340 15.87 10.09 -11.70
N LEU A 341 16.40 9.11 -10.96
CA LEU A 341 15.58 8.26 -10.06
C LEU A 341 14.77 9.08 -9.04
N GLN A 342 15.28 10.24 -8.62
CA GLN A 342 14.55 11.16 -7.75
C GLN A 342 13.25 11.68 -8.38
N GLU A 343 13.21 11.86 -9.71
CA GLU A 343 11.99 12.27 -10.43
C GLU A 343 10.98 11.12 -10.53
N LEU A 344 11.41 9.88 -10.28
CA LEU A 344 10.59 8.66 -10.26
C LEU A 344 10.07 8.30 -8.86
N GLU A 345 10.18 9.20 -7.86
CA GLU A 345 9.52 8.98 -6.57
C GLU A 345 7.99 9.10 -6.67
N GLY A 346 7.49 9.94 -7.58
CA GLY A 346 6.06 10.17 -7.82
C GLY A 346 5.39 9.16 -8.77
N SER A 347 4.07 9.27 -8.94
CA SER A 347 3.27 8.35 -9.74
C SER A 347 3.67 8.31 -11.22
N PHE A 348 3.70 7.11 -11.78
CA PHE A 348 4.02 6.85 -13.19
C PHE A 348 2.82 7.08 -14.12
N ARG A 349 1.61 7.24 -13.59
CA ARG A 349 0.36 7.43 -14.36
C ARG A 349 0.36 8.58 -15.36
N ARG A 350 1.18 9.61 -15.13
CA ARG A 350 1.28 10.79 -16.02
C ARG A 350 2.32 10.61 -17.12
N LEU A 351 3.14 9.56 -17.04
CA LEU A 351 4.16 9.27 -18.04
C LEU A 351 3.50 8.72 -19.31
N ASN A 352 4.02 9.09 -20.47
CA ASN A 352 3.64 8.41 -21.71
C ASN A 352 4.24 6.99 -21.75
N THR A 353 3.78 6.15 -22.68
CA THR A 353 4.20 4.74 -22.76
C THR A 353 5.72 4.54 -22.81
N ALA A 354 6.45 5.38 -23.56
CA ALA A 354 7.90 5.25 -23.68
C ALA A 354 8.63 5.68 -22.39
N GLN A 355 8.13 6.72 -21.71
CA GLN A 355 8.65 7.14 -20.41
C GLN A 355 8.37 6.10 -19.32
N ALA A 356 7.15 5.55 -19.28
CA ALA A 356 6.79 4.51 -18.34
C ALA A 356 7.66 3.26 -18.52
N PHE A 357 7.85 2.79 -19.76
CA PHE A 357 8.73 1.68 -20.07
C PHE A 357 10.16 1.90 -19.53
N LEU A 358 10.71 3.11 -19.70
CA LEU A 358 12.01 3.46 -19.13
C LEU A 358 12.00 3.51 -17.61
N ALA A 359 10.98 4.12 -17.01
CA ALA A 359 10.87 4.25 -15.55
C ALA A 359 10.84 2.88 -14.85
N TYR A 360 10.06 1.92 -15.38
CA TYR A 360 10.04 0.55 -14.87
C TYR A 360 11.40 -0.15 -15.02
N GLY A 361 12.04 -0.02 -16.18
CA GLY A 361 13.38 -0.57 -16.41
C GLY A 361 14.45 0.02 -15.49
N GLU A 362 14.46 1.34 -15.30
CA GLU A 362 15.40 2.03 -14.39
C GLU A 362 15.16 1.62 -12.94
N SER A 363 13.89 1.43 -12.56
CA SER A 363 13.49 0.94 -11.23
C SER A 363 14.03 -0.46 -10.96
N LEU A 364 13.82 -1.41 -11.89
CA LEU A 364 14.33 -2.78 -11.78
C LEU A 364 15.87 -2.80 -11.73
N ALA A 365 16.52 -2.04 -12.62
CA ALA A 365 17.97 -1.96 -12.67
C ALA A 365 18.56 -1.40 -11.38
N ALA A 366 17.93 -0.39 -10.77
CA ALA A 366 18.39 0.19 -9.50
C ALA A 366 18.33 -0.83 -8.36
N VAL A 367 17.23 -1.58 -8.23
CA VAL A 367 17.07 -2.60 -7.20
C VAL A 367 18.04 -3.77 -7.41
N GLN A 368 18.17 -4.26 -8.64
CA GLN A 368 19.14 -5.32 -8.97
C GLN A 368 20.58 -4.88 -8.71
N MET A 369 20.97 -3.67 -9.09
CA MET A 369 22.28 -3.13 -8.79
C MET A 369 22.54 -3.07 -7.28
N ILE A 370 21.58 -2.56 -6.48
CA ILE A 370 21.71 -2.52 -5.01
C ILE A 370 21.93 -3.93 -4.47
N HIS A 371 21.11 -4.89 -4.90
CA HIS A 371 21.21 -6.28 -4.49
C HIS A 371 22.56 -6.90 -4.84
N ASP A 372 22.99 -6.80 -6.09
CA ASP A 372 24.16 -7.48 -6.62
C ASP A 372 25.48 -6.90 -6.11
N GLN A 373 25.55 -5.57 -5.92
CA GLN A 373 26.79 -4.89 -5.54
C GLN A 373 26.92 -4.66 -4.03
N TYR A 374 25.82 -4.45 -3.31
CA TYR A 374 25.85 -4.07 -1.90
C TYR A 374 25.25 -5.13 -0.96
N GLY A 375 24.69 -6.21 -1.52
CA GLY A 375 24.20 -7.37 -0.81
C GLY A 375 22.71 -7.33 -0.50
N SER A 376 22.13 -8.52 -0.29
CA SER A 376 20.68 -8.72 -0.13
C SER A 376 20.06 -7.97 1.05
N TYR A 377 20.80 -7.74 2.14
CA TYR A 377 20.29 -7.05 3.34
C TYR A 377 20.02 -5.56 3.14
N GLN A 378 20.57 -4.92 2.11
CA GLN A 378 20.39 -3.48 1.93
C GLN A 378 18.97 -3.10 1.54
N LEU A 379 18.27 -3.97 0.80
CA LEU A 379 16.89 -3.71 0.37
C LEU A 379 15.93 -3.67 1.58
N PRO A 380 15.92 -4.68 2.49
CA PRO A 380 15.21 -4.57 3.76
C PRO A 380 15.64 -3.36 4.60
N ASP A 381 16.92 -3.00 4.64
CA ASP A 381 17.42 -1.87 5.44
C ASP A 381 16.88 -0.52 4.96
N LEU A 382 16.77 -0.34 3.64
CA LEU A 382 16.12 0.82 3.04
C LEU A 382 14.64 0.88 3.40
N LEU A 383 13.92 -0.25 3.33
CA LEU A 383 12.52 -0.31 3.76
C LEU A 383 12.35 0.02 5.25
N ARG A 384 13.24 -0.46 6.12
CA ARG A 384 13.25 -0.11 7.55
C ARG A 384 13.57 1.36 7.80
N ALA A 385 14.41 1.97 6.99
CA ALA A 385 14.67 3.41 7.06
C ALA A 385 13.42 4.22 6.70
N LEU A 386 12.72 3.85 5.62
CA LEU A 386 11.44 4.45 5.22
C LEU A 386 10.36 4.22 6.30
N HIS A 387 10.31 3.04 6.91
CA HIS A 387 9.42 2.76 8.04
C HIS A 387 9.67 3.72 9.21
N ARG A 388 10.92 4.12 9.48
CA ARG A 388 11.26 5.12 10.52
C ARG A 388 11.00 6.57 10.10
N GLY A 389 10.28 6.80 9.01
CA GLY A 389 9.91 8.14 8.53
C GLY A 389 11.03 8.89 7.79
N GLN A 390 12.14 8.22 7.44
CA GLN A 390 13.16 8.84 6.60
C GLN A 390 12.65 8.99 5.16
N SER A 391 12.99 10.10 4.51
CA SER A 391 12.87 10.22 3.05
C SER A 391 13.80 9.22 2.35
N MET A 392 13.53 8.87 1.09
CA MET A 392 14.42 7.98 0.33
C MET A 392 15.84 8.55 0.19
N THR A 393 15.97 9.88 0.09
CA THR A 393 17.29 10.54 0.10
C THR A 393 18.04 10.29 1.41
N GLU A 394 17.37 10.36 2.56
CA GLU A 394 17.98 10.08 3.87
C GLU A 394 18.29 8.58 4.04
N ALA A 395 17.40 7.71 3.55
CA ALA A 395 17.58 6.26 3.57
C ALA A 395 18.82 5.83 2.76
N LEU A 396 18.98 6.33 1.53
CA LEU A 396 20.17 6.07 0.70
C LEU A 396 21.47 6.51 1.39
N ARG A 397 21.46 7.67 2.05
CA ARG A 397 22.63 8.18 2.79
C ARG A 397 22.94 7.39 4.06
N SER A 398 21.91 6.94 4.77
CA SER A 398 22.08 6.25 6.05
C SER A 398 22.48 4.78 5.85
N VAL A 399 21.91 4.12 4.84
CA VAL A 399 22.10 2.69 4.55
C VAL A 399 23.26 2.47 3.57
N LEU A 400 23.21 3.09 2.38
CA LEU A 400 24.18 2.86 1.30
C LEU A 400 25.34 3.86 1.29
N ARG A 401 25.28 4.91 2.12
CA ARG A 401 26.23 6.05 2.09
C ARG A 401 26.24 6.78 0.74
N MET A 402 25.10 6.82 0.06
CA MET A 402 24.94 7.39 -1.28
C MET A 402 23.96 8.54 -1.33
N SER A 403 24.19 9.45 -2.27
CA SER A 403 23.18 10.34 -2.82
C SER A 403 22.56 9.75 -4.10
N TYR A 404 21.46 10.34 -4.59
CA TYR A 404 20.91 9.99 -5.90
C TYR A 404 21.91 10.20 -7.05
N LYS A 405 22.83 11.15 -6.91
CA LYS A 405 23.88 11.35 -7.92
C LYS A 405 24.88 10.19 -7.93
N ASP A 406 25.18 9.63 -6.76
CA ASP A 406 26.05 8.45 -6.66
C ASP A 406 25.32 7.22 -7.23
N MET A 407 24.01 7.08 -6.96
CA MET A 407 23.17 6.05 -7.59
C MET A 407 23.23 6.12 -9.12
N ASP A 408 23.13 7.31 -9.72
CA ASP A 408 23.22 7.46 -11.18
C ASP A 408 24.57 7.01 -11.73
N PHE A 409 25.66 7.28 -11.01
CA PHE A 409 27.01 6.86 -11.40
C PHE A 409 27.18 5.33 -11.30
N GLU A 410 26.75 4.74 -10.20
CA GLU A 410 26.82 3.28 -9.99
C GLU A 410 25.93 2.53 -10.98
N MET A 411 24.74 3.06 -11.28
CA MET A 411 23.84 2.54 -12.32
C MET A 411 24.50 2.55 -13.69
N ALA A 412 25.15 3.66 -14.08
CA ALA A 412 25.87 3.75 -15.34
C ALA A 412 26.98 2.69 -15.43
N ALA A 413 27.74 2.50 -14.34
CA ALA A 413 28.82 1.51 -14.28
C ALA A 413 28.29 0.06 -14.31
N TYR A 414 27.20 -0.22 -13.58
CA TYR A 414 26.54 -1.53 -13.55
C TYR A 414 25.99 -1.90 -14.93
N LEU A 415 25.24 -1.01 -15.56
CA LEU A 415 24.65 -1.23 -16.88
C LEU A 415 25.70 -1.37 -17.97
N ALA A 416 26.77 -0.55 -17.93
CA ALA A 416 27.88 -0.67 -18.88
C ALA A 416 28.62 -2.01 -18.74
N ARG A 417 28.80 -2.52 -17.52
CA ARG A 417 29.47 -3.79 -17.27
C ARG A 417 28.69 -4.99 -17.80
N HIS A 418 27.36 -5.00 -17.60
CA HIS A 418 26.52 -6.15 -17.92
C HIS A 418 25.91 -6.10 -19.32
N TYR A 419 25.67 -4.89 -19.85
CA TYR A 419 24.95 -4.67 -21.10
C TYR A 419 25.65 -3.70 -22.06
N GLY A 420 26.78 -3.13 -21.68
CA GLY A 420 27.61 -2.30 -22.55
C GLY A 420 28.11 -3.11 -23.74
N LYS A 421 27.78 -2.67 -24.95
CA LYS A 421 28.29 -3.20 -26.21
C LYS A 421 29.16 -2.17 -26.89
#